data_AF-A8J2T4-F1
#
_entry.id   AF-A8J2T4-F1
#
_cell.length_a   1.000
_cell.length_b   1.000
_cell.length_c   1.000
_cell.angle_alpha   90.00
_cell.angle_beta   90.00
_cell.angle_gamma   90.00
#
_symmetry.space_group_name_H-M   'P 1'
#
loop_
_entity.id
_entity.type
_entity.pdbx_description
1 polymer ?
#
loop_
_entity_poly.entity_id
_entity_poly.type
_entity_poly.pdbx_seq_one_letter_code
_entity_poly.pdbx_strand_id
1 'polypeptide(L)'
;MVRPLALAPTSFIAGSLLFPVELAGYDDNYQASSQTSHEVERRRGNQCFQDASLIAAALRPQAATVRLLEDVRTLKRAAGGGLSAAALAQALRGLGYEASLACSSGSHSAPSALRLSHEFVVVRGCGAGGPLIVEPSFREHFAIGSLYATERYRQVLAAVPEELVAPYSQLCEMVRLVCAEMKFSFGATGNSLPPWRSVNSVLSRWAAARE
;
A
#
# COMPACT_ATOMS: atom_id res chain seq x y z
N MET A 1 58.51 44.93 -1.15
CA MET A 1 57.07 44.85 -1.49
C MET A 1 57.02 44.82 -3.02
N VAL A 2 56.61 43.75 -3.70
CA VAL A 2 55.28 43.14 -3.75
C VAL A 2 55.44 41.67 -4.24
N ARG A 3 54.70 40.70 -3.67
CA ARG A 3 54.70 39.28 -4.07
C ARG A 3 53.82 39.06 -5.32
N PRO A 4 54.13 38.13 -6.23
CA PRO A 4 53.19 37.68 -7.26
C PRO A 4 52.19 36.67 -6.68
N LEU A 5 50.91 36.85 -7.01
CA LEU A 5 49.82 35.95 -6.66
C LEU A 5 49.67 34.87 -7.75
N ALA A 6 49.75 33.60 -7.37
CA ALA A 6 49.53 32.47 -8.27
C ALA A 6 48.04 32.30 -8.59
N LEU A 7 47.69 32.10 -9.87
CA LEU A 7 46.37 31.63 -10.29
C LEU A 7 46.24 30.13 -10.00
N ALA A 8 45.13 29.74 -9.37
CA ALA A 8 44.66 28.36 -9.31
C ALA A 8 43.33 28.25 -10.08
N PRO A 9 43.03 27.08 -10.69
CA PRO A 9 41.90 26.91 -11.59
C PRO A 9 40.58 26.83 -10.83
N THR A 10 39.61 27.65 -11.24
CA THR A 10 38.21 27.54 -10.83
C THR A 10 37.60 26.30 -11.48
N SER A 11 37.35 25.27 -10.67
CA SER A 11 36.45 24.18 -11.05
C SER A 11 35.01 24.70 -10.98
N PHE A 12 34.35 24.76 -12.13
CA PHE A 12 32.92 25.04 -12.23
C PHE A 12 32.15 23.78 -11.80
N ILE A 13 31.55 23.80 -10.61
CA ILE A 13 30.44 22.89 -10.31
C ILE A 13 29.18 23.49 -10.96
N ALA A 14 28.68 22.78 -11.96
CA ALA A 14 27.42 23.08 -12.62
C ALA A 14 26.27 23.06 -11.59
N GLY A 15 25.48 24.12 -11.61
CA GLY A 15 24.53 24.47 -10.56
C GLY A 15 23.35 23.53 -10.44
N SER A 16 22.97 23.24 -9.20
CA SER A 16 21.59 22.98 -8.83
C SER A 16 20.98 24.29 -8.33
N LEU A 17 19.93 24.74 -9.01
CA LEU A 17 19.10 25.88 -8.60
C LEU A 17 18.15 25.46 -7.46
N LEU A 18 18.68 25.37 -6.24
CA LEU A 18 17.86 25.32 -5.03
C LEU A 18 18.48 26.29 -4.03
N PHE A 19 17.66 27.27 -3.62
CA PHE A 19 18.02 28.35 -2.69
C PHE A 19 18.71 27.79 -1.44
N PRO A 20 19.98 28.15 -1.16
CA PRO A 20 20.59 27.83 0.11
C PRO A 20 20.00 28.77 1.17
N VAL A 21 19.18 28.22 2.06
CA VAL A 21 18.87 28.88 3.33
C VAL A 21 19.97 28.48 4.31
N GLU A 22 20.93 29.37 4.49
CA GLU A 22 22.04 29.21 5.42
C GLU A 22 21.58 29.64 6.82
N LEU A 23 21.23 28.68 7.68
CA LEU A 23 20.94 28.93 9.09
C LEU A 23 22.27 28.97 9.85
N ALA A 24 22.68 30.17 10.24
CA ALA A 24 23.85 30.38 11.08
C ALA A 24 23.64 29.74 12.46
N GLY A 25 24.50 28.78 12.83
CA GLY A 25 24.60 28.26 14.20
C GLY A 25 24.40 26.76 14.41
N TYR A 26 24.47 25.92 13.37
CA TYR A 26 24.46 24.46 13.55
C TYR A 26 25.89 23.91 13.50
N ASP A 27 26.47 23.62 14.67
CA ASP A 27 27.77 22.93 14.78
C ASP A 27 27.61 21.48 14.29
N ASP A 28 28.21 21.20 13.14
CA ASP A 28 28.20 19.92 12.45
C ASP A 28 29.18 18.95 13.13
N ASN A 29 28.73 18.30 14.21
CA ASN A 29 29.51 17.28 14.90
C ASN A 29 29.01 15.88 14.53
N TYR A 30 29.07 15.56 13.22
CA TYR A 30 28.88 14.19 12.73
C TYR A 30 30.18 13.40 12.88
N GLN A 31 30.44 12.88 14.08
CA GLN A 31 31.40 11.79 14.25
C GLN A 31 30.81 10.52 13.63
N ALA A 32 31.30 10.16 12.44
CA ALA A 32 30.99 8.90 11.78
C ALA A 32 31.56 7.73 12.61
N SER A 33 30.73 7.15 13.48
CA SER A 33 31.01 5.88 14.14
C SER A 33 30.89 4.73 13.14
N SER A 34 32.01 4.29 12.59
CA SER A 34 32.14 3.24 11.55
C SER A 34 31.98 1.81 12.08
N GLN A 35 31.05 1.58 13.01
CA GLN A 35 30.73 0.24 13.53
C GLN A 35 29.23 0.15 13.78
N THR A 36 28.44 -0.32 12.80
CA THR A 36 27.09 -0.96 12.97
C THR A 36 26.33 -1.23 11.65
N SER A 37 26.84 -0.88 10.47
CA SER A 37 26.05 -0.97 9.23
C SER A 37 25.57 -2.40 8.92
N HIS A 38 26.43 -3.41 9.02
CA HIS A 38 26.04 -4.81 8.73
C HIS A 38 25.06 -5.42 9.73
N GLU A 39 25.13 -5.07 11.02
CA GLU A 39 24.26 -5.64 12.05
C GLU A 39 22.87 -5.00 12.03
N VAL A 40 22.81 -3.69 11.74
CA VAL A 40 21.56 -2.96 11.50
C VAL A 40 20.89 -3.45 10.21
N GLU A 41 21.65 -3.69 9.13
CA GLU A 41 21.12 -4.27 7.88
C GLU A 41 20.54 -5.67 8.12
N ARG A 42 21.24 -6.53 8.86
CA ARG A 42 20.75 -7.87 9.23
C ARG A 42 19.50 -7.82 10.10
N ARG A 43 19.45 -6.94 11.11
CA ARG A 43 18.25 -6.77 11.95
C ARG A 43 17.06 -6.25 11.13
N ARG A 44 17.29 -5.29 10.23
CA ARG A 44 16.25 -4.77 9.31
C ARG A 44 15.77 -5.82 8.32
N GLY A 45 16.67 -6.67 7.81
CA GLY A 45 16.35 -7.80 6.94
C GLY A 45 15.55 -8.89 7.67
N ASN A 46 15.90 -9.22 8.91
CA ASN A 46 15.15 -10.17 9.72
C ASN A 46 13.75 -9.65 10.09
N GLN A 47 13.64 -8.36 10.42
CA GLN A 47 12.35 -7.71 10.67
C GLN A 47 11.48 -7.76 9.40
N CYS A 48 12.03 -7.42 8.24
CA CYS A 48 11.36 -7.52 6.93
C CYS A 48 10.77 -8.90 6.65
N PHE A 49 11.56 -9.95 6.90
CA PHE A 49 11.14 -11.32 6.69
C PHE A 49 10.00 -11.72 7.64
N GLN A 50 10.07 -11.28 8.89
CA GLN A 50 9.00 -11.48 9.87
C GLN A 50 7.72 -10.75 9.45
N ASP A 51 7.81 -9.51 8.99
CA ASP A 51 6.66 -8.72 8.55
C ASP A 51 5.99 -9.32 7.30
N ALA A 52 6.77 -9.79 6.33
CA ALA A 52 6.23 -10.51 5.17
C ALA A 52 5.55 -11.84 5.58
N SER A 53 6.10 -12.56 6.56
CA SER A 53 5.49 -13.79 7.08
C SER A 53 4.19 -13.53 7.85
N LEU A 54 4.12 -12.42 8.61
CA LEU A 54 2.91 -11.99 9.32
C LEU A 54 1.83 -11.56 8.34
N ILE A 55 2.21 -10.86 7.28
CA ILE A 55 1.31 -10.52 6.17
C ILE A 55 0.83 -11.82 5.51
N ALA A 56 1.71 -12.73 5.10
CA ALA A 56 1.32 -14.02 4.51
C ALA A 56 0.42 -14.86 5.43
N ALA A 57 0.63 -14.82 6.76
CA ALA A 57 -0.23 -15.50 7.73
C ALA A 57 -1.60 -14.83 7.87
N ALA A 58 -1.65 -13.50 7.98
CA ALA A 58 -2.88 -12.71 7.99
C ALA A 58 -3.67 -12.84 6.68
N LEU A 59 -3.00 -13.20 5.58
CA LEU A 59 -3.57 -13.39 4.25
C LEU A 59 -4.08 -14.80 3.96
N ARG A 60 -3.97 -15.76 4.90
CA ARG A 60 -4.46 -17.11 4.66
C ARG A 60 -5.99 -17.11 4.48
N PRO A 61 -6.49 -17.55 3.32
CA PRO A 61 -7.93 -17.74 3.13
C PRO A 61 -8.41 -18.82 4.11
N GLN A 62 -9.49 -18.53 4.83
CA GLN A 62 -10.16 -19.56 5.63
C GLN A 62 -10.79 -20.59 4.69
N ALA A 63 -10.90 -21.85 5.11
CA ALA A 63 -11.44 -22.93 4.28
C ALA A 63 -12.80 -22.59 3.62
N ALA A 64 -13.66 -21.88 4.36
CA ALA A 64 -14.95 -21.39 3.88
C ALA A 64 -14.85 -20.36 2.72
N THR A 65 -13.75 -19.60 2.66
CA THR A 65 -13.50 -18.56 1.64
C THR A 65 -12.78 -19.08 0.40
N VAL A 66 -12.14 -20.25 0.47
CA VAL A 66 -11.32 -20.81 -0.63
C VAL A 66 -12.15 -21.01 -1.89
N ARG A 67 -13.35 -21.59 -1.76
CA ARG A 67 -14.22 -21.84 -2.92
C ARG A 67 -14.65 -20.55 -3.60
N LEU A 68 -15.09 -19.56 -2.82
CA LEU A 68 -15.47 -18.25 -3.34
C LEU A 68 -14.28 -17.55 -4.02
N LEU A 69 -13.08 -17.63 -3.45
CA LEU A 69 -11.88 -17.07 -4.05
C LEU A 69 -11.53 -17.73 -5.39
N GLU A 70 -11.65 -19.06 -5.51
CA GLU A 70 -11.44 -19.78 -6.77
C GLU A 70 -12.46 -19.39 -7.85
N ASP A 71 -13.72 -19.22 -7.47
CA ASP A 71 -14.78 -18.77 -8.38
C ASP A 71 -14.50 -17.34 -8.86
N VAL A 72 -14.13 -16.42 -7.96
CA VAL A 72 -13.74 -15.04 -8.30
C VAL A 72 -12.57 -15.02 -9.29
N ARG A 73 -11.53 -15.83 -9.04
CA ARG A 73 -10.36 -15.94 -9.94
C ARG A 73 -10.76 -16.49 -11.31
N THR A 74 -11.65 -17.46 -11.35
CA THR A 74 -12.15 -18.04 -12.60
C THR A 74 -12.94 -17.02 -13.41
N LEU A 75 -13.83 -16.27 -12.75
CA LEU A 75 -14.59 -15.19 -13.38
C LEU A 75 -13.69 -14.06 -13.90
N LYS A 76 -12.69 -13.65 -13.11
CA LYS A 76 -11.70 -12.62 -13.51
C LYS A 76 -10.88 -13.06 -14.72
N ARG A 77 -10.42 -14.32 -14.75
CA ARG A 77 -9.72 -14.91 -15.91
C ARG A 77 -10.61 -14.95 -17.15
N ALA A 78 -11.87 -15.34 -17.02
CA ALA A 78 -12.83 -15.36 -18.12
C ALA A 78 -13.13 -13.97 -18.69
N ALA A 79 -13.10 -12.93 -17.85
CA ALA A 79 -13.35 -11.54 -18.24
C ALA A 79 -12.14 -10.83 -18.88
N GLY A 80 -10.95 -11.45 -18.94
CA GLY A 80 -9.78 -10.88 -19.61
C GLY A 80 -9.20 -9.62 -18.95
N GLY A 81 -9.41 -9.42 -17.64
CA GLY A 81 -8.78 -8.34 -16.86
C GLY A 81 -9.63 -7.10 -16.60
N GLY A 82 -10.83 -7.01 -17.16
CA GLY A 82 -11.77 -5.90 -16.93
C GLY A 82 -13.09 -6.35 -16.33
N LEU A 83 -13.08 -6.81 -15.07
CA LEU A 83 -14.32 -7.20 -14.38
C LEU A 83 -14.72 -6.13 -13.36
N SER A 84 -15.78 -5.38 -13.67
CA SER A 84 -16.35 -4.42 -12.71
C SER A 84 -16.95 -5.14 -11.49
N ALA A 85 -17.00 -4.48 -10.34
CA ALA A 85 -17.63 -5.02 -9.15
C ALA A 85 -19.11 -5.40 -9.39
N ALA A 86 -19.83 -4.61 -10.20
CA ALA A 86 -21.21 -4.90 -10.59
C ALA A 86 -21.32 -6.20 -11.42
N ALA A 87 -20.46 -6.37 -12.43
CA ALA A 87 -20.44 -7.58 -13.25
C ALA A 87 -20.02 -8.82 -12.43
N LEU A 88 -19.05 -8.66 -11.52
CA LEU A 88 -18.66 -9.71 -10.58
C LEU A 88 -19.82 -10.12 -9.68
N ALA A 89 -20.55 -9.16 -9.09
CA ALA A 89 -21.72 -9.46 -8.25
C ALA A 89 -22.79 -10.22 -9.03
N GLN A 90 -23.07 -9.83 -10.28
CA GLN A 90 -24.03 -10.53 -11.14
C GLN A 90 -23.59 -11.96 -11.46
N ALA A 91 -22.32 -12.15 -11.81
CA ALA A 91 -21.77 -13.48 -12.10
C ALA A 91 -21.80 -14.40 -10.86
N LEU A 92 -21.43 -13.89 -9.68
CA LEU A 92 -21.51 -14.64 -8.42
C LEU A 92 -22.94 -15.03 -8.06
N ARG A 93 -23.93 -14.17 -8.30
CA ARG A 93 -25.36 -14.55 -8.15
C ARG A 93 -25.74 -15.68 -9.09
N GLY A 94 -25.24 -15.68 -10.32
CA GLY A 94 -25.45 -16.76 -11.29
C GLY A 94 -24.89 -18.11 -10.81
N LEU A 95 -23.86 -18.10 -9.97
CA LEU A 95 -23.29 -19.28 -9.32
C LEU A 95 -24.02 -19.68 -8.01
N GLY A 96 -25.06 -18.94 -7.61
CA GLY A 96 -25.85 -19.20 -6.41
C GLY A 96 -25.36 -18.51 -5.14
N TYR A 97 -24.40 -17.59 -5.22
CA TYR A 97 -23.98 -16.80 -4.06
C TYR A 97 -24.95 -15.65 -3.76
N GLU A 98 -25.14 -15.36 -2.48
CA GLU A 98 -25.84 -14.14 -2.02
C GLU A 98 -24.90 -12.92 -2.12
N ALA A 99 -24.64 -12.48 -3.35
CA ALA A 99 -23.73 -11.37 -3.65
C ALA A 99 -24.47 -10.04 -3.84
N SER A 100 -23.99 -8.97 -3.22
CA SER A 100 -24.50 -7.60 -3.35
C SER A 100 -23.38 -6.63 -3.72
N LEU A 101 -23.68 -5.64 -4.56
CA LEU A 101 -22.78 -4.53 -4.82
C LEU A 101 -22.82 -3.57 -3.63
N ALA A 102 -21.67 -3.17 -3.13
CA ALA A 102 -21.51 -2.15 -2.11
C ALA A 102 -20.68 -1.00 -2.67
N CYS A 103 -20.98 0.22 -2.24
CA CYS A 103 -20.30 1.43 -2.68
C CYS A 103 -19.95 2.27 -1.46
N SER A 104 -18.67 2.60 -1.30
CA SER A 104 -18.23 3.62 -0.35
C SER A 104 -18.01 4.91 -1.10
N SER A 105 -18.76 5.95 -0.73
CA SER A 105 -18.68 7.27 -1.35
C SER A 105 -18.03 8.25 -0.41
N GLY A 106 -17.14 9.09 -0.93
CA GLY A 106 -16.67 10.28 -0.22
C GLY A 106 -17.82 11.24 0.11
N SER A 107 -17.52 12.30 0.88
CA SER A 107 -18.51 13.23 1.42
C SER A 107 -19.63 13.60 0.43
N HIS A 108 -20.89 13.43 0.86
CA HIS A 108 -22.07 13.81 0.08
C HIS A 108 -22.14 15.32 -0.21
N SER A 109 -21.34 16.13 0.50
CA SER A 109 -21.20 17.56 0.25
C SER A 109 -20.42 17.89 -1.02
N ALA A 110 -19.63 16.94 -1.57
CA ALA A 110 -18.95 17.13 -2.84
C ALA A 110 -19.90 16.84 -4.02
N PRO A 111 -19.80 17.60 -5.14
CA PRO A 111 -20.49 17.29 -6.40
C PRO A 111 -20.19 15.84 -6.83
N SER A 112 -21.17 15.16 -7.42
CA SER A 112 -21.04 13.74 -7.82
C SER A 112 -19.83 13.48 -8.71
N ALA A 113 -19.51 14.40 -9.62
CA ALA A 113 -18.35 14.31 -10.52
C ALA A 113 -16.98 14.36 -9.81
N LEU A 114 -16.94 14.90 -8.59
CA LEU A 114 -15.72 14.98 -7.76
C LEU A 114 -15.73 13.96 -6.63
N ARG A 115 -16.78 13.14 -6.54
CA ARG A 115 -16.95 12.18 -5.46
C ARG A 115 -16.16 10.94 -5.81
N LEU A 116 -15.09 10.71 -5.06
CA LEU A 116 -14.37 9.45 -5.10
C LEU A 116 -15.30 8.36 -4.53
N SER A 117 -15.75 7.46 -5.39
CA SER A 117 -16.50 6.27 -5.02
C SER A 117 -15.66 5.03 -5.28
N HIS A 118 -15.69 4.10 -4.33
CA HIS A 118 -15.11 2.77 -4.49
C HIS A 118 -16.22 1.73 -4.45
N GLU A 119 -16.29 0.89 -5.48
CA GLU A 119 -17.25 -0.20 -5.58
C GLU A 119 -16.57 -1.53 -5.29
N PHE A 120 -17.24 -2.37 -4.51
CA PHE A 120 -16.77 -3.70 -4.15
C PHE A 120 -17.96 -4.63 -3.95
N VAL A 121 -17.70 -5.94 -3.83
CA VAL A 121 -18.77 -6.93 -3.67
C VAL A 121 -18.81 -7.44 -2.23
N VAL A 122 -20.01 -7.62 -1.70
CA VAL A 122 -20.25 -8.26 -0.40
C VAL A 122 -21.01 -9.56 -0.64
N VAL A 123 -20.50 -10.66 -0.10
CA VAL A 123 -21.13 -11.98 -0.19
C VAL A 123 -21.54 -12.45 1.20
N ARG A 124 -22.80 -12.87 1.36
CA ARG A 124 -23.35 -13.39 2.62
C ARG A 124 -23.55 -14.91 2.54
N GLY A 125 -23.75 -15.54 3.71
CA GLY A 125 -24.13 -16.96 3.79
C GLY A 125 -23.00 -17.96 3.56
N CYS A 126 -21.74 -17.54 3.45
CA CYS A 126 -20.60 -18.43 3.16
C CYS A 126 -20.04 -19.20 4.38
N GLY A 127 -20.71 -19.20 5.54
CA GLY A 127 -20.28 -19.95 6.73
C GLY A 127 -19.06 -19.38 7.48
N ALA A 128 -18.54 -18.21 7.08
CA ALA A 128 -17.38 -17.55 7.70
C ALA A 128 -17.73 -16.65 8.91
N GLY A 129 -18.91 -16.83 9.51
CA GLY A 129 -19.34 -16.04 10.68
C GLY A 129 -19.76 -14.59 10.39
N GLY A 130 -19.88 -14.19 9.12
CA GLY A 130 -20.32 -12.84 8.72
C GLY A 130 -20.25 -12.60 7.21
N PRO A 131 -20.59 -11.37 6.76
CA PRO A 131 -20.42 -10.97 5.36
C PRO A 131 -18.93 -10.96 4.96
N LEU A 132 -18.65 -11.42 3.75
CA LEU A 132 -17.32 -11.41 3.14
C LEU A 132 -17.21 -10.28 2.13
N ILE A 133 -16.12 -9.53 2.19
CA ILE A 133 -15.75 -8.52 1.21
C ILE A 133 -14.97 -9.21 0.10
N VAL A 134 -15.35 -8.94 -1.14
CA VAL A 134 -14.70 -9.42 -2.34
C VAL A 134 -14.17 -8.22 -3.12
N GLU A 135 -12.84 -8.14 -3.22
CA GLU A 135 -12.12 -7.09 -3.95
C GLU A 135 -11.25 -7.73 -5.04
N PRO A 136 -11.59 -7.59 -6.34
CA PRO A 136 -10.87 -8.26 -7.43
C PRO A 136 -9.48 -7.68 -7.75
N SER A 137 -9.21 -6.44 -7.32
CA SER A 137 -7.95 -5.71 -7.58
C SER A 137 -7.33 -5.16 -6.29
N PHE A 138 -7.29 -5.99 -5.24
CA PHE A 138 -6.89 -5.58 -3.91
C PHE A 138 -5.45 -5.06 -3.84
N ARG A 139 -4.49 -5.76 -4.45
CA ARG A 139 -3.06 -5.36 -4.46
C ARG A 139 -2.84 -3.97 -5.05
N GLU A 140 -3.59 -3.60 -6.09
CA GLU A 140 -3.44 -2.33 -6.81
C GLU A 140 -3.68 -1.12 -5.89
N HIS A 141 -4.51 -1.29 -4.87
CA HIS A 141 -4.76 -0.25 -3.87
C HIS A 141 -3.54 0.13 -3.04
N PHE A 142 -2.46 -0.66 -3.07
CA PHE A 142 -1.21 -0.42 -2.34
C PHE A 142 0.00 -0.19 -3.26
N ALA A 143 -0.20 -0.19 -4.57
CA ALA A 143 0.87 0.11 -5.52
C ALA A 143 1.33 1.57 -5.35
N ILE A 144 2.64 1.78 -5.30
CA ILE A 144 3.30 3.10 -5.23
C ILE A 144 4.37 3.17 -6.31
N GLY A 145 4.80 4.39 -6.67
CA GLY A 145 5.86 4.58 -7.66
C GLY A 145 7.18 3.93 -7.23
N SER A 146 7.96 3.42 -8.21
CA SER A 146 9.21 2.69 -7.94
C SER A 146 10.23 3.50 -7.13
N LEU A 147 10.21 4.83 -7.27
CA LEU A 147 11.05 5.77 -6.51
C LEU A 147 10.79 5.70 -4.99
N TYR A 148 9.55 5.42 -4.59
CA TYR A 148 9.14 5.38 -3.18
C TYR A 148 9.14 3.95 -2.61
N ALA A 149 9.25 2.94 -3.48
CA ALA A 149 9.21 1.53 -3.12
C ALA A 149 10.62 1.01 -2.83
N THR A 150 10.93 0.78 -1.55
CA THR A 150 12.10 0.00 -1.15
C THR A 150 11.96 -1.45 -1.59
N GLU A 151 13.07 -2.18 -1.69
CA GLU A 151 13.04 -3.60 -2.06
C GLU A 151 12.21 -4.43 -1.07
N ARG A 152 12.34 -4.13 0.22
CA ARG A 152 11.47 -4.66 1.28
C ARG A 152 9.99 -4.44 0.98
N TYR A 153 9.60 -3.22 0.64
CA TYR A 153 8.19 -2.93 0.34
C TYR A 153 7.71 -3.65 -0.92
N ARG A 154 8.56 -3.83 -1.94
CA ARG A 154 8.21 -4.61 -3.13
C ARG A 154 7.92 -6.08 -2.78
N GLN A 155 8.72 -6.68 -1.90
CA GLN A 155 8.49 -8.05 -1.42
C GLN A 155 7.18 -8.16 -0.63
N VAL A 156 6.92 -7.19 0.26
CA VAL A 156 5.65 -7.09 0.98
C VAL A 156 4.47 -6.98 0.01
N LEU A 157 4.55 -6.07 -0.96
CA LEU A 157 3.49 -5.86 -1.96
C LEU A 157 3.27 -7.10 -2.84
N ALA A 158 4.34 -7.84 -3.17
CA ALA A 158 4.23 -9.11 -3.90
C ALA A 158 3.52 -10.20 -3.08
N ALA A 159 3.66 -10.18 -1.75
CA ALA A 159 2.95 -11.09 -0.86
C ALA A 159 1.46 -10.74 -0.69
N VAL A 160 1.06 -9.47 -0.89
CA VAL A 160 -0.35 -9.04 -0.88
C VAL A 160 -1.10 -9.77 -2.00
N PRO A 161 -2.30 -10.34 -1.75
CA PRO A 161 -3.05 -11.08 -2.77
C PRO A 161 -3.62 -10.11 -3.80
N GLU A 162 -3.75 -10.59 -5.04
CA GLU A 162 -4.39 -9.81 -6.11
C GLU A 162 -5.88 -9.63 -5.84
N GLU A 163 -6.55 -10.72 -5.44
CA GLU A 163 -7.94 -10.70 -5.02
C GLU A 163 -8.05 -10.90 -3.50
N LEU A 164 -8.93 -10.14 -2.87
CA LEU A 164 -9.29 -10.34 -1.47
C LEU A 164 -10.68 -10.99 -1.37
N VAL A 165 -10.79 -12.02 -0.54
CA VAL A 165 -12.06 -12.55 -0.03
C VAL A 165 -11.92 -12.73 1.48
N ALA A 166 -12.46 -11.79 2.25
CA ALA A 166 -12.22 -11.75 3.70
C ALA A 166 -13.31 -10.99 4.48
N PRO A 167 -13.51 -11.27 5.77
CA PRO A 167 -14.31 -10.41 6.65
C PRO A 167 -13.66 -9.04 6.85
N TYR A 168 -14.45 -8.04 7.25
CA TYR A 168 -13.97 -6.67 7.45
C TYR A 168 -12.85 -6.54 8.49
N SER A 169 -12.85 -7.39 9.52
CA SER A 169 -11.79 -7.42 10.55
C SER A 169 -10.43 -7.79 9.96
N GLN A 170 -10.38 -8.83 9.12
CA GLN A 170 -9.16 -9.28 8.44
C GLN A 170 -8.68 -8.24 7.42
N LEU A 171 -9.60 -7.61 6.66
CA LEU A 171 -9.27 -6.46 5.81
C LEU A 171 -8.58 -5.34 6.63
N CYS A 172 -9.14 -4.99 7.80
CA CYS A 172 -8.58 -3.97 8.68
C CYS A 172 -7.14 -4.29 9.11
N GLU A 173 -6.87 -5.53 9.50
CA GLU A 173 -5.54 -5.98 9.89
C GLU A 173 -4.55 -5.91 8.72
N MET A 174 -4.95 -6.40 7.56
CA MET A 174 -4.13 -6.37 6.34
C MET A 174 -3.77 -4.93 5.93
N VAL A 175 -4.76 -4.03 5.90
CA VAL A 175 -4.52 -2.63 5.53
C VAL A 175 -3.56 -1.98 6.53
N ARG A 176 -3.70 -2.24 7.84
CA ARG A 176 -2.78 -1.71 8.86
C ARG A 176 -1.34 -2.16 8.63
N LEU A 177 -1.14 -3.45 8.37
CA LEU A 177 0.20 -4.02 8.13
C LEU A 177 0.83 -3.40 6.88
N VAL A 178 0.12 -3.41 5.75
CA VAL A 178 0.67 -2.90 4.47
C VAL A 178 0.91 -1.39 4.53
N CYS A 179 0.02 -0.61 5.16
CA CYS A 179 0.23 0.83 5.34
C CYS A 179 1.41 1.14 6.29
N ALA A 180 1.68 0.32 7.29
CA ALA A 180 2.85 0.47 8.15
C ALA A 180 4.15 0.25 7.36
N GLU A 181 4.22 -0.81 6.56
CA GLU A 181 5.35 -1.07 5.65
C GLU A 181 5.50 0.03 4.59
N MET A 182 4.39 0.54 4.06
CA MET A 182 4.40 1.67 3.13
C MET A 182 4.99 2.92 3.80
N LYS A 183 4.57 3.25 5.03
CA LYS A 183 5.10 4.38 5.79
C LYS A 183 6.60 4.25 6.02
N PHE A 184 7.08 3.05 6.33
CA PHE A 184 8.50 2.77 6.49
C PHE A 184 9.27 3.01 5.17
N SER A 185 8.73 2.54 4.03
CA SER A 185 9.32 2.74 2.70
C SER A 185 9.44 4.22 2.32
N PHE A 186 8.41 5.01 2.60
CA PHE A 186 8.44 6.46 2.39
C PHE A 186 9.51 7.12 3.26
N GLY A 187 9.55 6.79 4.56
CA GLY A 187 10.57 7.33 5.47
C GLY A 187 11.99 6.97 5.05
N ALA A 188 12.23 5.73 4.61
CA ALA A 188 13.54 5.26 4.15
C ALA A 188 14.00 5.95 2.85
N THR A 189 13.08 6.47 2.04
CA THR A 189 13.38 7.23 0.82
C THR A 189 13.39 8.75 1.04
N GLY A 190 13.27 9.21 2.29
CA GLY A 190 13.24 10.64 2.63
C GLY A 190 11.92 11.34 2.29
N ASN A 191 10.85 10.60 2.05
CA ASN A 191 9.53 11.13 1.68
C ASN A 191 8.52 10.99 2.83
N SER A 192 7.55 11.91 2.91
CA SER A 192 6.41 11.77 3.82
C SER A 192 5.30 10.93 3.19
N LEU A 193 4.59 10.14 4.01
CA LEU A 193 3.46 9.35 3.54
C LEU A 193 2.31 10.30 3.13
N PRO A 194 1.80 10.20 1.89
CA PRO A 194 0.67 11.03 1.47
C PRO A 194 -0.58 10.76 2.33
N PRO A 195 -1.42 11.79 2.61
CA PRO A 195 -2.55 11.64 3.53
C PRO A 195 -3.56 10.58 3.07
N TRP A 196 -3.79 10.44 1.75
CA TRP A 196 -4.69 9.42 1.17
C TRP A 196 -4.16 7.98 1.26
N ARG A 197 -2.91 7.79 1.71
CA ARG A 197 -2.30 6.48 1.97
C ARG A 197 -2.29 6.11 3.46
N SER A 198 -2.84 6.96 4.33
CA SER A 198 -3.06 6.63 5.73
C SER A 198 -4.03 5.45 5.86
N VAL A 199 -3.91 4.68 6.95
CA VAL A 199 -4.78 3.52 7.24
C VAL A 199 -6.26 3.91 7.13
N ASN A 200 -6.67 5.01 7.76
CA ASN A 200 -8.05 5.46 7.77
C ASN A 200 -8.55 5.85 6.37
N SER A 201 -7.70 6.51 5.57
CA SER A 201 -8.04 6.88 4.20
C SER A 201 -8.11 5.69 3.25
N VAL A 202 -7.32 4.64 3.48
CA VAL A 202 -7.40 3.42 2.69
C VAL A 202 -8.63 2.60 3.10
N LEU A 203 -8.90 2.47 4.40
CA LEU A 203 -10.08 1.75 4.91
C LEU A 203 -11.41 2.40 4.54
N SER A 204 -11.44 3.71 4.28
CA SER A 204 -12.67 4.39 3.87
C SER A 204 -13.22 3.88 2.53
N ARG A 205 -12.39 3.21 1.70
CA ARG A 205 -12.83 2.54 0.46
C ARG A 205 -13.83 1.41 0.72
N TRP A 206 -13.76 0.78 1.89
CA TRP A 206 -14.66 -0.30 2.31
C TRP A 206 -15.52 0.11 3.51
N ALA A 207 -15.76 1.42 3.71
CA ALA A 207 -16.54 1.92 4.84
C ALA A 207 -17.96 1.35 4.91
N ALA A 208 -18.58 1.05 3.75
CA ALA A 208 -19.90 0.43 3.69
C ALA A 208 -19.96 -1.03 4.19
N ALA A 209 -18.81 -1.66 4.47
CA ALA A 209 -18.72 -3.03 4.99
C ALA A 209 -18.51 -3.10 6.52
N ARG A 210 -18.62 -1.96 7.21
CA ARG A 210 -18.40 -1.85 8.67
C ARG A 210 -19.53 -2.45 9.53
N GLU A 211 -20.61 -2.88 8.90
CA GLU A 211 -21.88 -3.32 9.54
C GLU A 211 -22.09 -4.83 9.45
#